data_AF-A0A5N6ITC6-F1
#
_entry.id   AF-A0A5N6ITC6-F1
#
_cell.length_a   1.000
_cell.length_b   1.000
_cell.length_c   1.000
_cell.angle_alpha   90.00
_cell.angle_beta   90.00
_cell.angle_gamma   90.00
#
_symmetry.space_group_name_H-M   'P 1'
#
loop_
_entity.id
_entity.type
_entity.pdbx_description
1 polymer ?
#
loop_
_entity_poly.entity_id
_entity_poly.type
_entity_poly.pdbx_seq_one_letter_code
_entity_poly.pdbx_strand_id
1 'polypeptide(L)'
;MRASLPFLTALGCIPAAWAAPHPRVQSPEYVNWTTFKANGVNLGGWLVQESTIDSQFWGTYSGGADDEWGLCEHLGSRCGPVLEHRYATYITERDIDKLASVGVGVLRIPTTYAAWIKLPGSQLYSGNQTAYLKQIADYAITKYGMHIIVDVHSLPGGTNGLTIGEASGHWGWYYNETAFDYSMQVIDAVISFVQNSGSPQSYTIEPMNEPTDNPDMSVFGTPAALSDRGATWVLKYIRAVIDRVASVNPNIPVMFQGSFKPEQYWSSQLPADANLVFDVHTYYFERNVTSETLPARLYADAQSKAGDGKFPVFTGEWAIQTLYQNSFALRERNVNAGLDAMYKYSQGSCYWTAKFSGNATVNGQGTQADYWNFEYFIDHGYIDLTRFHDTK
;
A
#
# COMPACT_ATOMS: atom_id res chain seq x y z
N MET A 1 -19.99 22.14 -63.86
CA MET A 1 -19.14 21.15 -63.16
C MET A 1 -17.99 21.92 -62.50
N ARG A 2 -18.06 22.14 -61.18
CA ARG A 2 -16.97 22.74 -60.39
C ARG A 2 -16.45 21.63 -59.48
N ALA A 3 -15.21 21.20 -59.71
CA ALA A 3 -14.55 20.18 -58.90
C ALA A 3 -13.97 20.83 -57.64
N SER A 4 -14.38 20.32 -56.48
CA SER A 4 -13.90 20.69 -55.15
C SER A 4 -12.60 19.92 -54.84
N LEU A 5 -11.55 20.64 -54.45
CA LEU A 5 -10.32 20.07 -53.85
C LEU A 5 -10.63 19.58 -52.42
N PRO A 6 -10.11 18.43 -51.98
CA PRO A 6 -10.15 18.04 -50.57
C PRO A 6 -8.97 18.68 -49.82
N PHE A 7 -9.28 19.37 -48.72
CA PHE A 7 -8.29 19.77 -47.72
C PHE A 7 -7.91 18.52 -46.90
N LEU A 8 -6.64 18.10 -46.96
CA LEU A 8 -6.05 17.22 -45.96
C LEU A 8 -5.70 18.06 -44.72
N THR A 9 -6.41 17.87 -43.63
CA THR A 9 -6.00 18.31 -42.30
C THR A 9 -5.03 17.28 -41.71
N ALA A 10 -3.75 17.63 -41.67
CA ALA A 10 -2.76 16.90 -40.90
C ALA A 10 -3.00 17.17 -39.40
N LEU A 11 -3.49 16.16 -38.68
CA LEU A 11 -3.50 16.15 -37.22
C LEU A 11 -2.06 15.93 -36.74
N GLY A 12 -1.39 17.01 -36.35
CA GLY A 12 -0.12 16.95 -35.63
C GLY A 12 -0.37 16.43 -34.21
N CYS A 13 0.14 15.24 -33.90
CA CYS A 13 0.28 14.79 -32.52
C CYS A 13 1.30 15.69 -31.82
N ILE A 14 0.83 16.58 -30.94
CA ILE A 14 1.70 17.27 -30.00
C ILE A 14 2.07 16.23 -28.94
N PRO A 15 3.36 15.86 -28.77
CA PRO A 15 3.75 15.03 -27.64
C PRO A 15 3.43 15.81 -26.37
N ALA A 16 2.69 15.19 -25.44
CA ALA A 16 2.50 15.74 -24.11
C ALA A 16 3.89 16.00 -23.52
N ALA A 17 4.27 17.27 -23.37
CA ALA A 17 5.47 17.65 -22.67
C ALA A 17 5.17 17.48 -21.19
N TRP A 18 5.72 16.44 -20.56
CA TRP A 18 5.61 16.24 -19.13
C TRP A 18 6.37 17.40 -18.48
N ALA A 19 5.69 18.20 -17.67
CA ALA A 19 6.36 19.23 -16.88
C ALA A 19 7.44 18.55 -16.02
N ALA A 20 8.63 19.16 -15.94
CA ALA A 20 9.69 18.62 -15.11
C ALA A 20 9.18 18.55 -13.65
N PRO A 21 9.29 17.38 -12.98
CA PRO A 21 8.86 17.25 -11.59
C PRO A 21 9.54 18.32 -10.75
N HIS A 22 8.75 19.06 -9.97
CA HIS A 22 9.29 20.06 -9.06
C HIS A 22 9.97 19.33 -7.90
N PRO A 23 11.29 19.49 -7.71
CA PRO A 23 11.96 18.90 -6.56
C PRO A 23 11.32 19.46 -5.29
N ARG A 24 10.72 18.61 -4.44
CA ARG A 24 10.40 19.03 -3.08
C ARG A 24 11.70 19.01 -2.28
N VAL A 25 12.01 20.14 -1.67
CA VAL A 25 13.14 20.24 -0.74
C VAL A 25 12.84 19.33 0.45
N GLN A 26 13.78 18.45 0.77
CA GLN A 26 13.73 17.60 1.95
C GLN A 26 13.50 18.47 3.20
N SER A 27 12.44 18.18 3.96
CA SER A 27 12.22 18.83 5.24
C SER A 27 13.14 18.20 6.30
N PRO A 28 13.82 19.01 7.14
CA PRO A 28 14.51 18.48 8.32
C PRO A 28 13.53 18.10 9.44
N GLU A 29 12.25 18.50 9.33
CA GLU A 29 11.23 18.24 10.35
C GLU A 29 10.54 16.89 10.13
N TYR A 30 10.22 16.20 11.23
CA TYR A 30 9.39 14.99 11.23
C TYR A 30 7.96 15.31 10.79
N VAL A 31 7.37 14.39 10.04
CA VAL A 31 5.96 14.48 9.63
C VAL A 31 5.06 14.44 10.87
N ASN A 32 4.17 15.44 10.98
CA ASN A 32 3.05 15.42 11.89
C ASN A 32 1.78 15.04 11.11
N TRP A 33 1.31 13.79 11.27
CA TRP A 33 0.13 13.29 10.56
C TRP A 33 -1.17 14.03 10.88
N THR A 34 -1.25 14.84 11.92
CA THR A 34 -2.44 15.66 12.19
C THR A 34 -2.61 16.79 11.18
N THR A 35 -1.53 17.25 10.56
CA THR A 35 -1.51 18.35 9.58
C THR A 35 -0.94 17.95 8.22
N PHE A 36 -0.15 16.88 8.16
CA PHE A 36 0.44 16.37 6.94
C PHE A 36 -0.63 15.70 6.07
N LYS A 37 -0.72 16.16 4.82
CA LYS A 37 -1.60 15.58 3.80
C LYS A 37 -0.82 15.29 2.54
N ALA A 38 -1.02 14.10 1.98
CA ALA A 38 -0.39 13.72 0.73
C ALA A 38 -1.15 12.59 0.06
N ASN A 39 -1.01 12.52 -1.26
CA ASN A 39 -1.43 11.35 -2.04
C ASN A 39 -0.19 10.57 -2.47
N GLY A 40 -0.34 9.26 -2.52
CA GLY A 40 0.72 8.30 -2.66
C GLY A 40 0.31 7.07 -3.43
N VAL A 41 1.22 6.10 -3.45
CA VAL A 41 0.97 4.80 -4.07
C VAL A 41 1.68 3.71 -3.27
N ASN A 42 1.13 2.50 -3.32
CA ASN A 42 1.79 1.31 -2.82
C ASN A 42 2.81 0.78 -3.82
N LEU A 43 3.92 0.23 -3.34
CA LEU A 43 4.88 -0.55 -4.13
C LEU A 43 4.60 -2.06 -3.96
N GLY A 44 3.34 -2.45 -4.16
CA GLY A 44 2.86 -3.82 -4.01
C GLY A 44 3.39 -4.76 -5.09
N GLY A 45 3.47 -6.06 -4.76
CA GLY A 45 4.04 -7.07 -5.66
C GLY A 45 5.55 -6.99 -5.85
N TRP A 46 6.25 -6.13 -5.08
CA TRP A 46 7.69 -5.94 -5.16
C TRP A 46 8.42 -6.78 -4.11
N LEU A 47 8.34 -6.40 -2.82
CA LEU A 47 9.00 -7.11 -1.70
C LEU A 47 8.06 -8.09 -0.97
N VAL A 48 6.79 -8.14 -1.39
CA VAL A 48 5.76 -9.13 -1.04
C VAL A 48 5.15 -9.59 -2.35
N GLN A 49 5.02 -10.90 -2.58
CA GLN A 49 4.50 -11.45 -3.82
C GLN A 49 3.03 -11.85 -3.69
N GLU A 50 2.23 -11.45 -4.68
CA GLU A 50 0.82 -11.81 -4.79
C GLU A 50 0.51 -12.24 -6.22
N SER A 51 -0.30 -13.28 -6.35
CA SER A 51 -0.60 -13.93 -7.64
C SER A 51 -1.32 -13.03 -8.63
N THR A 52 -2.15 -12.11 -8.12
CA THR A 52 -2.97 -11.21 -8.91
C THR A 52 -2.15 -10.10 -9.57
N ILE A 53 -1.03 -9.66 -8.98
CA ILE A 53 -0.34 -8.44 -9.42
C ILE A 53 0.41 -8.64 -10.74
N ASP A 54 1.05 -9.79 -10.93
CA ASP A 54 1.83 -10.12 -12.11
C ASP A 54 1.61 -11.58 -12.53
N SER A 55 0.58 -11.80 -13.34
CA SER A 55 0.19 -13.15 -13.76
C SER A 55 1.26 -13.88 -14.57
N GLN A 56 2.15 -13.16 -15.27
CA GLN A 56 3.26 -13.78 -16.01
C GLN A 56 4.33 -14.29 -15.04
N PHE A 57 4.74 -13.47 -14.07
CA PHE A 57 5.66 -13.89 -13.01
C PHE A 57 5.09 -15.09 -12.26
N TRP A 58 3.83 -14.99 -11.80
CA TRP A 58 3.21 -16.06 -11.03
C TRP A 58 3.09 -17.35 -11.84
N GLY A 59 2.55 -17.29 -13.06
CA GLY A 59 2.40 -18.46 -13.93
C GLY A 59 3.73 -19.12 -14.34
N THR A 60 4.84 -18.39 -14.28
CA THR A 60 6.18 -18.92 -14.58
C THR A 60 6.81 -19.63 -13.37
N TYR A 61 6.62 -19.08 -12.16
CA TYR A 61 7.45 -19.44 -11.00
C TYR A 61 6.70 -20.10 -9.85
N SER A 62 5.38 -19.92 -9.71
CA SER A 62 4.66 -20.38 -8.52
C SER A 62 4.48 -21.90 -8.44
N GLY A 63 4.60 -22.61 -9.57
CA GLY A 63 4.26 -24.03 -9.62
C GLY A 63 2.78 -24.33 -9.33
N GLY A 64 1.91 -23.32 -9.43
CA GLY A 64 0.50 -23.41 -9.06
C GLY A 64 0.22 -23.13 -7.58
N ALA A 65 1.21 -22.66 -6.82
CA ALA A 65 0.98 -22.21 -5.44
C ALA A 65 0.06 -20.98 -5.39
N ASP A 66 -0.70 -20.88 -4.30
CA ASP A 66 -1.65 -19.79 -4.05
C ASP A 66 -1.00 -18.57 -3.36
N ASP A 67 0.19 -18.75 -2.77
CA ASP A 67 0.91 -17.74 -1.98
C ASP A 67 2.44 -17.72 -2.20
N GLU A 68 3.11 -16.68 -1.68
CA GLU A 68 4.58 -16.53 -1.76
C GLU A 68 5.30 -17.68 -1.04
N TRP A 69 4.73 -18.16 0.07
CA TRP A 69 5.25 -19.28 0.84
C TRP A 69 5.39 -20.54 -0.03
N GLY A 70 4.30 -20.95 -0.67
CA GLY A 70 4.27 -22.10 -1.59
C GLY A 70 5.09 -21.86 -2.85
N LEU A 71 5.14 -20.63 -3.38
CA LEU A 71 6.04 -20.27 -4.48
C LEU A 71 7.50 -20.53 -4.10
N CYS A 72 7.93 -20.10 -2.91
CA CYS A 72 9.29 -20.36 -2.45
C CYS A 72 9.55 -21.83 -2.17
N GLU A 73 8.60 -22.54 -1.56
CA GLU A 73 8.69 -23.99 -1.35
C GLU A 73 8.86 -24.73 -2.68
N HIS A 74 8.07 -24.36 -3.70
CA HIS A 74 8.16 -24.94 -5.04
C HIS A 74 9.50 -24.68 -5.71
N LEU A 75 10.01 -23.44 -5.63
CA LEU A 75 11.28 -23.07 -6.24
C LEU A 75 12.49 -23.66 -5.50
N GLY A 76 12.36 -23.96 -4.21
CA GLY A 76 13.44 -24.41 -3.35
C GLY A 76 14.62 -23.44 -3.38
N SER A 77 15.82 -23.94 -3.71
CA SER A 77 17.04 -23.10 -3.79
C SER A 77 16.99 -22.01 -4.87
N ARG A 78 16.03 -22.10 -5.81
CA ARG A 78 15.82 -21.06 -6.83
C ARG A 78 15.00 -19.88 -6.32
N CYS A 79 14.33 -19.96 -5.15
CA CYS A 79 13.49 -18.86 -4.68
C CYS A 79 14.29 -17.56 -4.54
N GLY A 80 15.44 -17.63 -3.86
CA GLY A 80 16.32 -16.48 -3.67
C GLY A 80 16.75 -15.82 -4.98
N PRO A 81 17.41 -16.52 -5.92
CA PRO A 81 17.80 -15.94 -7.21
C PRO A 81 16.64 -15.33 -8.02
N VAL A 82 15.46 -15.96 -8.00
CA VAL A 82 14.28 -15.44 -8.72
C VAL A 82 13.75 -14.17 -8.08
N LEU A 83 13.64 -14.16 -6.75
CA LEU A 83 13.15 -12.99 -6.02
C LEU A 83 14.15 -11.83 -6.03
N GLU A 84 15.45 -12.10 -5.87
CA GLU A 84 16.50 -11.07 -6.00
C GLU A 84 16.47 -10.38 -7.37
N HIS A 85 16.27 -11.16 -8.45
CA HIS A 85 16.08 -10.58 -9.77
C HIS A 85 14.85 -9.67 -9.83
N ARG A 86 13.71 -10.15 -9.31
CA ARG A 86 12.47 -9.35 -9.26
C ARG A 86 12.66 -8.09 -8.42
N TYR A 87 13.32 -8.17 -7.26
CA TYR A 87 13.57 -7.01 -6.40
C TYR A 87 14.42 -5.96 -7.13
N ALA A 88 15.41 -6.38 -7.92
CA ALA A 88 16.28 -5.49 -8.66
C ALA A 88 15.64 -4.84 -9.91
N THR A 89 14.64 -5.48 -10.52
CA THR A 89 14.12 -5.07 -11.83
C THR A 89 12.65 -4.67 -11.85
N TYR A 90 11.87 -5.03 -10.82
CA TYR A 90 10.45 -4.69 -10.80
C TYR A 90 10.28 -3.21 -10.49
N ILE A 91 10.65 -2.73 -9.30
CA ILE A 91 10.63 -1.28 -9.00
C ILE A 91 12.05 -0.71 -9.14
N THR A 92 12.16 0.38 -9.87
CA THR A 92 13.41 1.06 -10.21
C THR A 92 13.28 2.57 -10.01
N GLU A 93 14.40 3.29 -10.06
CA GLU A 93 14.42 4.76 -10.00
C GLU A 93 13.56 5.43 -11.08
N ARG A 94 13.41 4.79 -12.26
CA ARG A 94 12.56 5.28 -13.34
C ARG A 94 11.09 5.28 -12.96
N ASP A 95 10.65 4.27 -12.21
CA ASP A 95 9.28 4.18 -11.74
C ASP A 95 9.03 5.30 -10.70
N ILE A 96 10.01 5.58 -9.83
CA ILE A 96 9.94 6.72 -8.89
C ILE A 96 9.88 8.06 -9.62
N ASP A 97 10.69 8.27 -10.66
CA ASP A 97 10.65 9.48 -11.49
C ASP A 97 9.25 9.71 -12.10
N LYS A 98 8.62 8.63 -12.55
CA LYS A 98 7.27 8.65 -13.16
C LYS A 98 6.17 8.93 -12.13
N LEU A 99 6.27 8.35 -10.94
CA LEU A 99 5.36 8.67 -9.83
C LEU A 99 5.51 10.15 -9.42
N ALA A 100 6.75 10.64 -9.32
CA ALA A 100 7.04 12.02 -8.95
C ALA A 100 6.51 13.03 -9.97
N SER A 101 6.47 12.69 -11.27
CA SER A 101 6.04 13.62 -12.33
C SER A 101 4.57 14.03 -12.23
N VAL A 102 3.73 13.24 -11.55
CA VAL A 102 2.34 13.62 -11.25
C VAL A 102 2.15 14.10 -9.83
N GLY A 103 3.23 14.27 -9.04
CA GLY A 103 3.16 14.78 -7.67
C GLY A 103 2.89 13.74 -6.59
N VAL A 104 3.20 12.46 -6.81
CA VAL A 104 3.19 11.46 -5.71
C VAL A 104 4.11 11.93 -4.59
N GLY A 105 3.57 12.02 -3.36
CA GLY A 105 4.29 12.51 -2.19
C GLY A 105 4.58 11.47 -1.12
N VAL A 106 3.93 10.30 -1.20
CA VAL A 106 4.08 9.18 -0.25
C VAL A 106 4.27 7.87 -1.01
N LEU A 107 5.18 7.03 -0.56
CA LEU A 107 5.31 5.64 -0.99
C LEU A 107 5.04 4.73 0.20
N ARG A 108 4.03 3.87 0.09
CA ARG A 108 3.81 2.77 1.04
C ARG A 108 4.46 1.51 0.50
N ILE A 109 5.34 0.89 1.28
CA ILE A 109 6.20 -0.20 0.81
C ILE A 109 5.97 -1.44 1.69
N PRO A 110 5.11 -2.37 1.23
CA PRO A 110 4.91 -3.66 1.88
C PRO A 110 6.18 -4.49 1.90
N THR A 111 6.48 -5.11 3.04
CA THR A 111 7.58 -6.03 3.24
C THR A 111 7.11 -7.26 4.01
N THR A 112 7.64 -8.45 3.68
CA THR A 112 7.43 -9.61 4.54
C THR A 112 8.28 -9.51 5.81
N TYR A 113 7.89 -10.18 6.90
CA TYR A 113 8.78 -10.26 8.07
C TYR A 113 10.16 -10.87 7.74
N ALA A 114 10.23 -11.71 6.69
CA ALA A 114 11.44 -12.41 6.28
C ALA A 114 12.52 -11.46 5.70
N ALA A 115 12.15 -10.23 5.31
CA ALA A 115 13.08 -9.17 4.97
C ALA A 115 13.91 -8.68 6.18
N TRP A 116 13.36 -8.84 7.39
CA TRP A 116 13.87 -8.22 8.61
C TRP A 116 14.56 -9.22 9.54
N ILE A 117 13.99 -10.43 9.64
CA ILE A 117 14.56 -11.52 10.44
C ILE A 117 14.47 -12.84 9.66
N LYS A 118 15.33 -13.79 10.01
CA LYS A 118 15.31 -15.14 9.46
C LYS A 118 14.85 -16.13 10.53
N LEU A 119 13.70 -16.76 10.32
CA LEU A 119 13.16 -17.76 11.23
C LEU A 119 13.33 -19.17 10.67
N PRO A 120 13.80 -20.13 11.48
CA PRO A 120 13.80 -21.54 11.09
C PRO A 120 12.37 -22.02 10.76
N GLY A 121 12.23 -22.72 9.64
CA GLY A 121 10.95 -23.29 9.20
C GLY A 121 10.07 -22.34 8.36
N SER A 122 10.36 -21.04 8.34
CA SER A 122 9.74 -20.13 7.37
C SER A 122 10.15 -20.50 5.95
N GLN A 123 9.20 -20.61 5.02
CA GLN A 123 9.49 -20.78 3.59
C GLN A 123 9.67 -19.44 2.87
N LEU A 124 9.32 -18.32 3.50
CA LEU A 124 9.58 -17.00 2.93
C LEU A 124 11.08 -16.75 2.80
N TYR A 125 11.48 -16.12 1.70
CA TYR A 125 12.88 -15.87 1.44
C TYR A 125 13.41 -14.72 2.30
N SER A 126 14.51 -14.94 3.03
CA SER A 126 15.30 -13.88 3.66
C SER A 126 16.55 -13.58 2.82
N GLY A 127 16.59 -12.39 2.22
CA GLY A 127 17.66 -11.94 1.33
C GLY A 127 17.95 -10.45 1.48
N ASN A 128 18.15 -9.76 0.34
CA ASN A 128 18.54 -8.36 0.31
C ASN A 128 17.36 -7.38 0.22
N GLN A 129 16.14 -7.77 0.59
CA GLN A 129 14.95 -6.90 0.47
C GLN A 129 15.19 -5.49 1.04
N THR A 130 15.80 -5.40 2.23
CA THR A 130 16.08 -4.12 2.90
C THR A 130 17.13 -3.27 2.18
N ALA A 131 18.04 -3.88 1.40
CA ALA A 131 18.98 -3.14 0.56
C ALA A 131 18.26 -2.50 -0.64
N TYR A 132 17.35 -3.21 -1.30
CA TYR A 132 16.53 -2.66 -2.38
C TYR A 132 15.57 -1.59 -1.86
N LEU A 133 14.94 -1.82 -0.70
CA LEU A 133 14.13 -0.83 0.00
C LEU A 133 14.94 0.46 0.25
N LYS A 134 16.14 0.35 0.82
CA LYS A 134 17.04 1.49 1.08
C LYS A 134 17.33 2.25 -0.21
N GLN A 135 17.71 1.55 -1.28
CA GLN A 135 18.07 2.19 -2.55
C GLN A 135 16.92 3.04 -3.10
N ILE A 136 15.72 2.47 -3.18
CA ILE A 136 14.55 3.17 -3.71
C ILE A 136 14.08 4.29 -2.78
N ALA A 137 14.07 4.05 -1.47
CA ALA A 137 13.69 5.06 -0.48
C ALA A 137 14.65 6.24 -0.48
N ASP A 138 15.97 6.01 -0.45
CA ASP A 138 16.98 7.07 -0.48
C ASP A 138 16.83 7.94 -1.72
N TYR A 139 16.59 7.32 -2.89
CA TYR A 139 16.37 8.03 -4.14
C TYR A 139 15.10 8.89 -4.10
N ALA A 140 13.97 8.31 -3.68
CA ALA A 140 12.69 8.99 -3.57
C ALA A 140 12.74 10.17 -2.57
N ILE A 141 13.38 9.97 -1.43
CA ILE A 141 13.56 10.99 -0.38
C ILE A 141 14.49 12.10 -0.88
N THR A 142 15.68 11.75 -1.37
CA THR A 142 16.72 12.73 -1.72
C THR A 142 16.33 13.56 -2.94
N LYS A 143 15.72 12.94 -3.95
CA LYS A 143 15.38 13.61 -5.21
C LYS A 143 14.04 14.33 -5.15
N TYR A 144 13.06 13.78 -4.43
CA TYR A 144 11.67 14.23 -4.49
C TYR A 144 11.04 14.52 -3.13
N GLY A 145 11.77 14.38 -2.02
CA GLY A 145 11.23 14.62 -0.68
C GLY A 145 10.01 13.77 -0.37
N MET A 146 9.88 12.59 -0.99
CA MET A 146 8.77 11.68 -0.71
C MET A 146 8.87 11.12 0.71
N HIS A 147 7.72 10.94 1.35
CA HIS A 147 7.63 10.26 2.65
C HIS A 147 7.40 8.77 2.45
N ILE A 148 8.06 7.93 3.25
CA ILE A 148 8.04 6.49 3.11
C ILE A 148 7.30 5.85 4.28
N ILE A 149 6.29 5.02 3.99
CA ILE A 149 5.67 4.14 4.97
C ILE A 149 6.30 2.76 4.79
N VAL A 150 7.03 2.29 5.79
CA VAL A 150 7.56 0.93 5.83
C VAL A 150 6.52 0.04 6.47
N ASP A 151 5.89 -0.81 5.68
CA ASP A 151 4.82 -1.69 6.09
C ASP A 151 5.35 -3.13 6.29
N VAL A 152 5.19 -3.63 7.51
CA VAL A 152 5.42 -5.03 7.85
C VAL A 152 4.14 -5.80 7.56
N HIS A 153 4.02 -6.23 6.32
CA HIS A 153 2.78 -6.73 5.74
C HIS A 153 2.39 -8.11 6.31
N SER A 154 3.39 -8.94 6.61
CA SER A 154 3.22 -10.24 7.28
C SER A 154 3.97 -10.28 8.61
N LEU A 155 3.43 -11.02 9.58
CA LEU A 155 4.10 -11.31 10.84
C LEU A 155 4.27 -12.82 11.05
N PRO A 156 5.28 -13.26 11.81
CA PRO A 156 5.53 -14.67 12.07
C PRO A 156 4.29 -15.40 12.59
N GLY A 157 3.93 -16.50 11.94
CA GLY A 157 2.76 -17.32 12.26
C GLY A 157 1.48 -16.93 11.51
N GLY A 158 1.43 -15.79 10.82
CA GLY A 158 0.29 -15.40 9.98
C GLY A 158 -0.81 -14.65 10.73
N THR A 159 -1.18 -13.48 10.20
CA THR A 159 -2.11 -12.52 10.83
C THR A 159 -3.53 -12.57 10.28
N ASN A 160 -3.77 -13.24 9.15
CA ASN A 160 -5.06 -13.20 8.46
C ASN A 160 -5.37 -14.44 7.59
N GLY A 161 -4.50 -15.46 7.62
CA GLY A 161 -4.63 -16.67 6.81
C GLY A 161 -4.64 -16.48 5.30
N LEU A 162 -4.14 -15.34 4.82
CA LEU A 162 -3.86 -15.07 3.42
C LEU A 162 -2.35 -15.02 3.16
N THR A 163 -1.97 -15.07 1.89
CA THR A 163 -0.58 -14.86 1.43
C THR A 163 0.06 -13.60 2.05
N ILE A 164 -0.73 -12.54 2.20
CA ILE A 164 -0.27 -11.24 2.70
C ILE A 164 0.06 -11.26 4.19
N GLY A 165 -0.60 -12.11 5.00
CA GLY A 165 -0.34 -12.21 6.44
C GLY A 165 0.81 -13.14 6.81
N GLU A 166 1.11 -14.15 5.97
CA GLU A 166 2.32 -14.98 5.95
C GLU A 166 2.20 -16.06 4.86
N ALA A 167 1.10 -16.82 4.92
CA ALA A 167 0.75 -17.90 4.01
C ALA A 167 -0.74 -18.24 4.17
N SER A 168 -1.32 -18.86 3.15
CA SER A 168 -2.71 -19.27 3.13
C SER A 168 -2.98 -20.26 4.26
N GLY A 169 -4.00 -19.99 5.06
CA GLY A 169 -4.38 -20.84 6.20
C GLY A 169 -3.61 -20.57 7.50
N HIS A 170 -2.67 -19.62 7.54
CA HIS A 170 -1.87 -19.33 8.73
C HIS A 170 -2.49 -18.23 9.62
N TRP A 171 -2.88 -18.62 10.83
CA TRP A 171 -3.37 -17.73 11.92
C TRP A 171 -2.61 -17.95 13.25
N GLY A 172 -1.45 -18.58 13.19
CA GLY A 172 -0.62 -18.96 14.35
C GLY A 172 0.01 -17.77 15.10
N TRP A 173 -0.16 -16.54 14.62
CA TRP A 173 0.27 -15.32 15.33
C TRP A 173 -0.59 -15.02 16.58
N TYR A 174 -1.89 -15.33 16.52
CA TYR A 174 -2.82 -14.99 17.58
C TYR A 174 -2.59 -15.82 18.85
N TYR A 175 -2.49 -15.12 19.99
CA TYR A 175 -2.29 -15.71 21.33
C TYR A 175 -1.03 -16.58 21.46
N ASN A 176 -0.03 -16.32 20.62
CA ASN A 176 1.24 -17.02 20.61
C ASN A 176 2.36 -16.05 21.01
N GLU A 177 2.86 -16.18 22.24
CA GLU A 177 3.92 -15.30 22.76
C GLU A 177 5.22 -15.42 21.97
N THR A 178 5.54 -16.60 21.43
CA THR A 178 6.74 -16.77 20.57
C THR A 178 6.60 -16.01 19.26
N ALA A 179 5.43 -16.09 18.61
CA ALA A 179 5.14 -15.30 17.42
C ALA A 179 5.18 -13.80 17.73
N PHE A 180 4.62 -13.38 18.87
CA PHE A 180 4.65 -12.01 19.35
C PHE A 180 6.10 -11.50 19.55
N ASP A 181 6.95 -12.29 20.22
CA ASP A 181 8.35 -11.93 20.45
C ASP A 181 9.14 -11.82 19.14
N TYR A 182 8.87 -12.69 18.17
CA TYR A 182 9.45 -12.57 16.83
C TYR A 182 8.92 -11.34 16.09
N SER A 183 7.63 -11.01 16.20
CA SER A 183 7.10 -9.75 15.66
C SER A 183 7.82 -8.54 16.27
N MET A 184 8.07 -8.52 17.58
CA MET A 184 8.83 -7.42 18.20
C MET A 184 10.29 -7.36 17.71
N GLN A 185 10.92 -8.50 17.40
CA GLN A 185 12.25 -8.51 16.78
C GLN A 185 12.24 -7.95 15.35
N VAL A 186 11.18 -8.20 14.57
CA VAL A 186 10.97 -7.55 13.27
C VAL A 186 10.90 -6.04 13.44
N ILE A 187 10.09 -5.56 14.39
CA ILE A 187 9.93 -4.13 14.65
C ILE A 187 11.23 -3.48 15.13
N ASP A 188 12.04 -4.16 15.93
CA ASP A 188 13.37 -3.67 16.30
C ASP A 188 14.29 -3.48 15.08
N ALA A 189 14.24 -4.40 14.11
CA ALA A 189 14.98 -4.27 12.87
C ALA A 189 14.47 -3.11 12.00
N VAL A 190 13.15 -2.91 11.92
CA VAL A 190 12.53 -1.78 11.19
C VAL A 190 12.90 -0.43 11.85
N ILE A 191 12.80 -0.33 13.18
CA ILE A 191 13.20 0.87 13.93
C ILE A 191 14.67 1.17 13.68
N SER A 192 15.53 0.15 13.73
CA SER A 192 16.97 0.31 13.45
C SER A 192 17.22 0.80 12.03
N PHE A 193 16.50 0.27 11.03
CA PHE A 193 16.58 0.73 9.65
C PHE A 193 16.18 2.20 9.50
N VAL A 194 15.04 2.59 10.07
CA VAL A 194 14.54 3.98 10.00
C VAL A 194 15.49 4.93 10.73
N GLN A 195 15.86 4.61 11.97
CA GLN A 195 16.71 5.46 12.81
C GLN A 195 18.08 5.71 12.16
N ASN A 196 18.63 4.70 11.49
CA ASN A 196 19.95 4.76 10.84
C ASN A 196 19.88 5.09 9.34
N SER A 197 18.71 5.47 8.82
CA SER A 197 18.52 5.76 7.39
C SER A 197 19.32 6.97 6.88
N GLY A 198 19.67 7.89 7.79
CA GLY A 198 20.20 9.22 7.48
C GLY A 198 19.11 10.28 7.32
N SER A 199 17.84 9.87 7.21
CA SER A 199 16.67 10.75 7.16
C SER A 199 15.47 10.14 7.91
N PRO A 200 15.59 9.82 9.22
CA PRO A 200 14.52 9.17 9.98
C PRO A 200 13.19 9.95 9.97
N GLN A 201 13.25 11.27 9.74
CA GLN A 201 12.08 12.14 9.61
C GLN A 201 11.22 11.87 8.37
N SER A 202 11.75 11.13 7.39
CA SER A 202 11.07 10.79 6.13
C SER A 202 10.33 9.45 6.19
N TYR A 203 10.19 8.86 7.38
CA TYR A 203 9.61 7.53 7.54
C TYR A 203 8.45 7.51 8.53
N THR A 204 7.48 6.64 8.25
CA THR A 204 6.46 6.11 9.17
C THR A 204 6.63 4.59 9.25
N ILE A 205 6.43 4.02 10.43
CA ILE A 205 6.46 2.56 10.64
C ILE A 205 5.02 2.04 10.72
N GLU A 206 4.63 1.17 9.81
CA GLU A 206 3.40 0.40 9.89
C GLU A 206 3.73 -1.05 10.31
N PRO A 207 3.41 -1.46 11.54
CA PRO A 207 3.98 -2.67 12.13
C PRO A 207 3.17 -3.94 11.84
N MET A 208 2.04 -3.82 11.14
CA MET A 208 1.17 -4.91 10.75
C MET A 208 0.17 -4.47 9.68
N ASN A 209 -0.27 -5.43 8.87
CA ASN A 209 -1.30 -5.23 7.85
C ASN A 209 -2.48 -6.21 8.03
N GLU A 210 -3.70 -5.68 7.89
CA GLU A 210 -4.97 -6.39 7.85
C GLU A 210 -5.12 -7.58 8.83
N PRO A 211 -4.93 -7.41 10.16
CA PRO A 211 -5.08 -8.52 11.10
C PRO A 211 -6.53 -9.01 11.17
N THR A 212 -6.76 -10.31 10.93
CA THR A 212 -8.07 -10.96 11.04
C THR A 212 -7.93 -12.34 11.69
N ASP A 213 -8.79 -12.67 12.66
CA ASP A 213 -8.79 -14.00 13.32
C ASP A 213 -10.04 -14.83 12.98
N ASN A 214 -10.90 -14.32 12.09
CA ASN A 214 -12.07 -15.04 11.61
C ASN A 214 -11.74 -15.78 10.30
N PRO A 215 -11.79 -17.12 10.28
CA PRO A 215 -11.50 -17.91 9.07
C PRO A 215 -12.61 -17.86 8.01
N ASP A 216 -13.79 -17.28 8.33
CA ASP A 216 -14.82 -17.03 7.33
C ASP A 216 -14.41 -15.86 6.42
N MET A 217 -13.79 -16.17 5.29
CA MET A 217 -13.33 -15.17 4.33
C MET A 217 -14.46 -14.33 3.71
N SER A 218 -15.74 -14.74 3.83
CA SER A 218 -16.86 -13.93 3.34
C SER A 218 -17.06 -12.63 4.13
N VAL A 219 -16.49 -12.53 5.34
CA VAL A 219 -16.52 -11.31 6.15
C VAL A 219 -15.22 -10.49 6.07
N PHE A 220 -14.23 -10.94 5.29
CA PHE A 220 -13.02 -10.16 5.04
C PHE A 220 -13.38 -8.80 4.43
N GLY A 221 -12.64 -7.74 4.77
CA GLY A 221 -13.02 -6.38 4.41
C GLY A 221 -14.09 -5.74 5.32
N THR A 222 -14.58 -6.45 6.35
CA THR A 222 -15.60 -5.96 7.30
C THR A 222 -15.18 -6.05 8.76
N PRO A 223 -15.80 -5.29 9.69
CA PRO A 223 -15.47 -5.36 11.12
C PRO A 223 -15.60 -6.75 11.77
N ALA A 224 -16.33 -7.67 11.14
CA ALA A 224 -16.52 -9.04 11.62
C ALA A 224 -15.33 -9.98 11.33
N ALA A 225 -14.36 -9.53 10.52
CA ALA A 225 -13.14 -10.29 10.24
C ALA A 225 -12.21 -10.39 11.47
N LEU A 226 -12.38 -9.50 12.45
CA LEU A 226 -11.61 -9.50 13.69
C LEU A 226 -12.55 -9.57 14.90
N SER A 227 -12.44 -10.63 15.68
CA SER A 227 -13.15 -10.81 16.94
C SER A 227 -12.64 -9.83 18.02
N ASP A 228 -13.42 -9.60 19.08
CA ASP A 228 -12.95 -8.75 20.20
C ASP A 228 -11.76 -9.38 20.94
N ARG A 229 -11.67 -10.71 20.96
CA ARG A 229 -10.53 -11.43 21.53
C ARG A 229 -9.28 -11.18 20.67
N GLY A 230 -9.42 -11.27 19.35
CA GLY A 230 -8.34 -10.99 18.39
C GLY A 230 -7.91 -9.54 18.48
N ALA A 231 -8.87 -8.62 18.57
CA ALA A 231 -8.62 -7.21 18.77
C ALA A 231 -7.87 -6.90 20.07
N THR A 232 -8.14 -7.63 21.15
CA THR A 232 -7.37 -7.50 22.41
C THR A 232 -5.89 -7.88 22.20
N TRP A 233 -5.62 -8.91 21.40
CA TRP A 233 -4.24 -9.32 21.07
C TRP A 233 -3.54 -8.31 20.16
N VAL A 234 -4.23 -7.80 19.15
CA VAL A 234 -3.76 -6.69 18.29
C VAL A 234 -3.44 -5.45 19.12
N LEU A 235 -4.32 -5.10 20.06
CA LEU A 235 -4.12 -3.94 20.95
C LEU A 235 -2.90 -4.12 21.87
N LYS A 236 -2.64 -5.34 22.38
CA LYS A 236 -1.42 -5.67 23.12
C LYS A 236 -0.18 -5.41 22.26
N TYR A 237 -0.19 -5.87 21.01
CA TYR A 237 0.92 -5.71 20.09
C TYR A 237 1.18 -4.24 19.74
N ILE A 238 0.15 -3.50 19.29
CA ILE A 238 0.34 -2.11 18.86
C ILE A 238 0.79 -1.20 20.01
N ARG A 239 0.32 -1.42 21.24
CA ARG A 239 0.82 -0.69 22.42
C ARG A 239 2.30 -0.96 22.69
N ALA A 240 2.72 -2.22 22.61
CA ALA A 240 4.13 -2.58 22.75
C ALA A 240 5.01 -1.94 21.65
N VAL A 241 4.51 -1.86 20.41
CA VAL A 241 5.20 -1.18 19.31
C VAL A 241 5.30 0.32 19.57
N ILE A 242 4.21 0.99 19.97
CA ILE A 242 4.20 2.42 20.30
C ILE A 242 5.24 2.71 21.40
N ASP A 243 5.23 1.94 22.49
CA ASP A 243 6.19 2.10 23.59
C ASP A 243 7.63 1.87 23.11
N ARG A 244 7.84 0.86 22.24
CA ARG A 244 9.17 0.54 21.72
C ARG A 244 9.71 1.63 20.81
N VAL A 245 8.92 2.12 19.85
CA VAL A 245 9.28 3.25 18.99
C VAL A 245 9.57 4.48 19.82
N ALA A 246 8.70 4.83 20.76
CA ALA A 246 8.89 5.99 21.64
C ALA A 246 10.15 5.90 22.50
N SER A 247 10.53 4.70 22.94
CA SER A 247 11.77 4.49 23.71
C SER A 247 13.06 4.72 22.92
N VAL A 248 13.01 4.62 21.59
CA VAL A 248 14.16 4.84 20.69
C VAL A 248 14.12 6.25 20.09
N ASN A 249 12.99 6.62 19.48
CA ASN A 249 12.76 7.93 18.90
C ASN A 249 11.25 8.22 18.79
N PRO A 250 10.68 9.03 19.71
CA PRO A 250 9.24 9.30 19.73
C PRO A 250 8.74 10.16 18.57
N ASN A 251 9.65 10.73 17.77
CA ASN A 251 9.27 11.53 16.60
C ASN A 251 8.91 10.67 15.39
N ILE A 252 9.28 9.38 15.36
CA ILE A 252 8.89 8.46 14.28
C ILE A 252 7.42 8.09 14.49
N PRO A 253 6.52 8.38 13.53
CA PRO A 253 5.12 8.00 13.66
C PRO A 253 4.93 6.49 13.51
N VAL A 254 3.98 5.96 14.28
CA VAL A 254 3.44 4.62 14.07
C VAL A 254 2.15 4.74 13.25
N MET A 255 2.02 3.95 12.19
CA MET A 255 0.79 3.80 11.44
C MET A 255 0.11 2.49 11.85
N PHE A 256 -1.15 2.55 12.26
CA PHE A 256 -1.88 1.39 12.75
C PHE A 256 -2.99 0.99 11.79
N GLN A 257 -2.76 -0.11 11.07
CA GLN A 257 -3.79 -0.83 10.33
C GLN A 257 -4.62 -1.67 11.31
N GLY A 258 -5.77 -1.11 11.70
CA GLY A 258 -6.66 -1.67 12.73
C GLY A 258 -7.64 -2.73 12.21
N SER A 259 -7.22 -3.58 11.27
CA SER A 259 -8.10 -4.46 10.49
C SER A 259 -9.12 -3.63 9.70
N PHE A 260 -10.36 -4.13 9.60
CA PHE A 260 -11.49 -3.43 9.00
C PHE A 260 -12.44 -2.83 10.04
N LYS A 261 -12.00 -2.75 11.30
CA LYS A 261 -12.68 -1.98 12.34
C LYS A 261 -12.29 -0.50 12.20
N PRO A 262 -13.23 0.43 12.32
CA PRO A 262 -12.93 1.85 12.11
C PRO A 262 -12.12 2.40 13.29
N GLU A 263 -11.46 3.55 13.09
CA GLU A 263 -10.61 4.20 14.10
C GLU A 263 -11.30 4.35 15.46
N GLN A 264 -12.59 4.70 15.49
CA GLN A 264 -13.36 4.93 16.72
C GLN A 264 -13.50 3.68 17.60
N TYR A 265 -13.34 2.48 17.03
CA TYR A 265 -13.30 1.24 17.82
C TYR A 265 -12.05 1.19 18.71
N TRP A 266 -10.93 1.71 18.20
CA TRP A 266 -9.61 1.64 18.82
C TRP A 266 -9.25 2.88 19.62
N SER A 267 -9.73 4.05 19.19
CA SER A 267 -9.29 5.38 19.64
C SER A 267 -9.27 5.51 21.16
N SER A 268 -10.36 5.14 21.84
CA SER A 268 -10.50 5.23 23.30
C SER A 268 -9.54 4.33 24.09
N GLN A 269 -8.99 3.31 23.44
CA GLN A 269 -8.11 2.31 24.03
C GLN A 269 -6.62 2.65 23.83
N LEU A 270 -6.29 3.73 23.13
CA LEU A 270 -4.91 4.13 22.84
C LEU A 270 -4.52 5.41 23.61
N PRO A 271 -3.24 5.55 24.01
CA PRO A 271 -2.75 6.76 24.69
C PRO A 271 -3.00 8.00 23.82
N ALA A 272 -3.57 9.05 24.39
CA ALA A 272 -3.97 10.24 23.61
C ALA A 272 -2.79 11.03 23.04
N ASP A 273 -1.60 10.86 23.61
CA ASP A 273 -0.33 11.47 23.20
C ASP A 273 0.52 10.57 22.30
N ALA A 274 0.01 9.39 21.89
CA ALA A 274 0.71 8.52 20.96
C ALA A 274 0.88 9.22 19.60
N ASN A 275 2.11 9.23 19.08
CA ASN A 275 2.41 9.68 17.71
C ASN A 275 1.94 8.62 16.70
N LEU A 276 0.62 8.62 16.47
CA LEU A 276 -0.11 7.56 15.78
C LEU A 276 -0.94 8.13 14.63
N VAL A 277 -1.00 7.39 13.54
CA VAL A 277 -1.95 7.58 12.42
C VAL A 277 -2.65 6.26 12.15
N PHE A 278 -3.94 6.27 11.86
CA PHE A 278 -4.66 5.07 11.44
C PHE A 278 -4.53 4.86 9.94
N ASP A 279 -4.27 3.62 9.55
CA ASP A 279 -4.47 3.17 8.17
C ASP A 279 -5.85 2.52 8.03
N VAL A 280 -6.60 2.95 7.01
CA VAL A 280 -7.87 2.36 6.61
C VAL A 280 -7.82 1.89 5.16
N HIS A 281 -8.21 0.64 4.94
CA HIS A 281 -8.32 0.06 3.60
C HIS A 281 -9.75 0.12 3.10
N THR A 282 -9.93 0.44 1.81
CA THR A 282 -11.24 0.59 1.18
C THR A 282 -11.23 0.04 -0.24
N TYR A 283 -12.00 -1.03 -0.45
CA TYR A 283 -12.14 -1.67 -1.74
C TYR A 283 -13.61 -1.84 -2.14
N TYR A 284 -13.84 -2.06 -3.44
CA TYR A 284 -15.17 -2.10 -4.05
C TYR A 284 -15.42 -3.29 -4.98
N PHE A 285 -14.41 -4.13 -5.22
CA PHE A 285 -14.46 -5.23 -6.19
C PHE A 285 -15.34 -6.41 -5.76
N GLU A 286 -15.73 -6.47 -4.48
CA GLU A 286 -16.66 -7.46 -3.91
C GLU A 286 -17.96 -6.84 -3.37
N ARG A 287 -18.16 -5.55 -3.59
CA ARG A 287 -19.29 -4.80 -3.05
C ARG A 287 -20.25 -4.42 -4.15
N ASN A 288 -21.56 -4.42 -3.85
CA ASN A 288 -22.62 -4.10 -4.81
C ASN A 288 -22.58 -2.62 -5.25
N VAL A 289 -21.60 -2.28 -6.07
CA VAL A 289 -21.23 -0.95 -6.58
C VAL A 289 -20.85 -1.15 -8.05
N THR A 290 -21.11 -0.13 -8.87
CA THR A 290 -20.70 -0.10 -10.27
C THR A 290 -19.72 1.03 -10.51
N SER A 291 -18.99 1.03 -11.64
CA SER A 291 -18.17 2.17 -12.01
C SER A 291 -18.96 3.47 -12.03
N GLU A 292 -20.24 3.45 -12.40
CA GLU A 292 -21.09 4.64 -12.42
C GLU A 292 -21.38 5.19 -11.01
N THR A 293 -21.70 4.32 -10.05
CA THR A 293 -22.08 4.72 -8.68
C THR A 293 -20.89 4.86 -7.72
N LEU A 294 -19.70 4.46 -8.16
CA LEU A 294 -18.48 4.45 -7.33
C LEU A 294 -18.15 5.79 -6.67
N PRO A 295 -18.22 6.97 -7.34
CA PRO A 295 -17.90 8.25 -6.70
C PRO A 295 -18.72 8.50 -5.42
N ALA A 296 -20.03 8.28 -5.46
CA ALA A 296 -20.87 8.48 -4.28
C ALA A 296 -20.43 7.58 -3.12
N ARG A 297 -20.01 6.34 -3.42
CA ARG A 297 -19.52 5.42 -2.40
C ARG A 297 -18.13 5.79 -1.87
N LEU A 298 -17.23 6.26 -2.72
CA LEU A 298 -15.91 6.78 -2.31
C LEU A 298 -16.06 7.91 -1.29
N TYR A 299 -16.91 8.90 -1.57
CA TYR A 299 -17.19 10.00 -0.65
C TYR A 299 -17.83 9.53 0.67
N ALA A 300 -18.80 8.61 0.60
CA ALA A 300 -19.46 8.09 1.79
C ALA A 300 -18.51 7.27 2.69
N ASP A 301 -17.66 6.43 2.09
CA ASP A 301 -16.69 5.64 2.84
C ASP A 301 -15.58 6.53 3.41
N ALA A 302 -15.05 7.50 2.64
CA ALA A 302 -14.05 8.45 3.13
C ALA A 302 -14.57 9.27 4.33
N GLN A 303 -15.82 9.74 4.26
CA GLN A 303 -16.44 10.48 5.36
C GLN A 303 -16.69 9.60 6.59
N SER A 304 -17.22 8.38 6.41
CA SER A 304 -17.57 7.50 7.54
C SER A 304 -16.34 6.87 8.21
N LYS A 305 -15.24 6.70 7.48
CA LYS A 305 -13.97 6.16 7.99
C LYS A 305 -13.00 7.24 8.48
N ALA A 306 -13.38 8.51 8.49
CA ALA A 306 -12.52 9.62 8.92
C ALA A 306 -12.14 9.60 10.42
N GLY A 307 -12.68 8.67 11.21
CA GLY A 307 -12.43 8.60 12.65
C GLY A 307 -13.30 9.54 13.47
N ASP A 308 -13.12 9.53 14.79
CA ASP A 308 -13.76 10.48 15.73
C ASP A 308 -12.95 11.78 15.87
N GLY A 309 -11.80 11.85 15.21
CA GLY A 309 -10.89 12.99 15.23
C GLY A 309 -9.83 12.93 16.33
N LYS A 310 -9.79 11.86 17.16
CA LYS A 310 -8.72 11.67 18.15
C LYS A 310 -7.38 11.41 17.49
N PHE A 311 -7.35 10.58 16.45
CA PHE A 311 -6.14 10.32 15.66
C PHE A 311 -6.37 10.66 14.17
N PRO A 312 -5.33 11.09 13.45
CA PRO A 312 -5.41 11.24 12.01
C PRO A 312 -5.65 9.89 11.33
N VAL A 313 -6.37 9.91 10.21
CA VAL A 313 -6.62 8.74 9.37
C VAL A 313 -5.99 8.96 8.00
N PHE A 314 -5.31 7.95 7.48
CA PHE A 314 -4.79 7.87 6.12
C PHE A 314 -5.39 6.65 5.43
N THR A 315 -5.76 6.76 4.15
CA THR A 315 -6.27 5.61 3.38
C THR A 315 -5.11 4.92 2.68
N GLY A 316 -4.41 4.01 3.35
CA GLY A 316 -3.20 3.36 2.83
C GLY A 316 -3.46 2.41 1.67
N GLU A 317 -4.68 1.92 1.50
CA GLU A 317 -5.05 1.10 0.36
C GLU A 317 -6.45 1.35 -0.18
N TRP A 318 -6.54 1.47 -1.51
CA TRP A 318 -7.79 1.48 -2.27
C TRP A 318 -7.53 1.28 -3.77
N ALA A 319 -8.57 0.85 -4.49
CA ALA A 319 -8.56 0.75 -5.96
C ALA A 319 -9.95 1.00 -6.54
N ILE A 320 -10.03 1.25 -7.86
CA ILE A 320 -11.29 1.66 -8.52
C ILE A 320 -12.07 0.50 -9.14
N GLN A 321 -11.57 -0.74 -9.09
CA GLN A 321 -12.34 -1.89 -9.54
C GLN A 321 -13.61 -2.03 -8.70
N THR A 322 -14.74 -2.23 -9.36
CA THR A 322 -16.04 -2.50 -8.73
C THR A 322 -16.50 -3.92 -8.99
N LEU A 323 -17.46 -4.43 -8.21
CA LEU A 323 -18.01 -5.78 -8.43
C LEU A 323 -18.72 -5.90 -9.78
N TYR A 324 -19.43 -4.86 -10.22
CA TYR A 324 -20.22 -4.89 -11.45
C TYR A 324 -19.91 -3.73 -12.40
N GLN A 325 -20.12 -3.97 -13.70
CA GLN A 325 -20.15 -2.93 -14.75
C GLN A 325 -18.93 -2.00 -14.73
N ASN A 326 -17.74 -2.59 -14.66
CA ASN A 326 -16.49 -1.85 -14.82
C ASN A 326 -16.44 -1.20 -16.21
N SER A 327 -16.09 0.09 -16.27
CA SER A 327 -16.13 0.88 -17.51
C SER A 327 -14.84 1.65 -17.72
N PHE A 328 -14.24 1.53 -18.90
CA PHE A 328 -13.01 2.25 -19.23
C PHE A 328 -13.20 3.76 -19.23
N ALA A 329 -14.36 4.23 -19.70
CA ALA A 329 -14.69 5.64 -19.84
C ALA A 329 -14.82 6.37 -18.49
N LEU A 330 -14.96 5.62 -17.38
CA LEU A 330 -15.17 6.18 -16.05
C LEU A 330 -13.92 6.13 -15.16
N ARG A 331 -12.80 5.58 -15.64
CA ARG A 331 -11.59 5.38 -14.84
C ARG A 331 -10.99 6.70 -14.36
N GLU A 332 -10.78 7.65 -15.27
CA GLU A 332 -10.25 8.98 -14.94
C GLU A 332 -11.12 9.68 -13.88
N ARG A 333 -12.45 9.69 -14.09
CA ARG A 333 -13.39 10.26 -13.13
C ARG A 333 -13.30 9.57 -11.76
N ASN A 334 -13.29 8.24 -11.75
CA ASN A 334 -13.35 7.47 -10.51
C ASN A 334 -12.06 7.53 -9.70
N VAL A 335 -10.89 7.50 -10.35
CA VAL A 335 -9.61 7.67 -9.65
C VAL A 335 -9.49 9.09 -9.07
N ASN A 336 -9.88 10.12 -9.83
CA ASN A 336 -9.86 11.49 -9.28
C ASN A 336 -10.88 11.69 -8.15
N ALA A 337 -12.08 11.12 -8.28
CA ALA A 337 -13.09 11.19 -7.22
C ALA A 337 -12.61 10.55 -5.91
N GLY A 338 -11.87 9.45 -5.97
CA GLY A 338 -11.32 8.82 -4.77
C GLY A 338 -10.19 9.64 -4.15
N LEU A 339 -9.25 10.12 -4.96
CA LEU A 339 -8.18 11.04 -4.53
C LEU A 339 -8.76 12.29 -3.85
N ASP A 340 -9.80 12.88 -4.44
CA ASP A 340 -10.50 14.05 -3.88
C ASP A 340 -11.25 13.73 -2.59
N ALA A 341 -11.97 12.60 -2.53
CA ALA A 341 -12.72 12.19 -1.36
C ALA A 341 -11.81 11.93 -0.16
N MET A 342 -10.74 11.14 -0.34
CA MET A 342 -9.80 10.81 0.71
C MET A 342 -9.01 12.04 1.14
N TYR A 343 -8.52 12.85 0.20
CA TYR A 343 -7.87 14.12 0.56
C TYR A 343 -8.84 15.09 1.27
N LYS A 344 -10.15 15.04 1.03
CA LYS A 344 -11.11 15.90 1.72
C LYS A 344 -11.36 15.47 3.17
N TYR A 345 -11.54 14.18 3.43
CA TYR A 345 -12.01 13.68 4.72
C TYR A 345 -10.91 13.03 5.59
N SER A 346 -9.74 12.75 5.03
CA SER A 346 -8.61 12.13 5.72
C SER A 346 -7.30 12.87 5.40
N GLN A 347 -6.15 12.30 5.74
CA GLN A 347 -4.82 12.81 5.42
C GLN A 347 -4.37 12.48 3.98
N GLY A 348 -5.27 11.94 3.16
CA GLY A 348 -5.00 11.51 1.78
C GLY A 348 -4.96 9.99 1.68
N SER A 349 -4.27 9.47 0.66
CA SER A 349 -4.33 8.04 0.34
C SER A 349 -3.11 7.49 -0.38
N CYS A 350 -2.89 6.17 -0.31
CA CYS A 350 -2.05 5.43 -1.23
C CYS A 350 -2.89 4.48 -2.10
N TYR A 351 -2.77 4.61 -3.41
CA TYR A 351 -3.45 3.72 -4.36
C TYR A 351 -2.80 2.33 -4.34
N TRP A 352 -3.59 1.25 -4.43
CA TRP A 352 -3.09 -0.09 -4.71
C TRP A 352 -3.25 -0.38 -6.21
N THR A 353 -2.18 -0.42 -7.02
CA THR A 353 -0.74 -0.29 -6.69
C THR A 353 0.04 0.37 -7.84
N ALA A 354 1.33 0.64 -7.66
CA ALA A 354 2.13 1.39 -8.64
C ALA A 354 2.17 0.72 -10.02
N LYS A 355 2.48 -0.58 -10.04
CA LYS A 355 2.52 -1.41 -11.25
C LYS A 355 1.74 -2.69 -11.06
N PHE A 356 0.91 -3.00 -12.05
CA PHE A 356 0.06 -4.18 -12.04
C PHE A 356 -0.11 -4.68 -13.49
N SER A 357 0.19 -5.95 -13.72
CA SER A 357 0.09 -6.64 -15.02
C SER A 357 -0.82 -7.87 -14.98
N GLY A 358 -1.56 -8.08 -13.88
CA GLY A 358 -2.52 -9.16 -13.77
C GLY A 358 -3.63 -9.11 -14.80
N ASN A 359 -3.92 -10.26 -15.41
CA ASN A 359 -4.80 -10.35 -16.59
C ASN A 359 -6.18 -10.94 -16.30
N ALA A 360 -6.54 -11.14 -15.04
CA ALA A 360 -7.87 -11.62 -14.68
C ALA A 360 -8.94 -10.64 -15.17
N THR A 361 -9.98 -11.17 -15.84
CA THR A 361 -11.09 -10.36 -16.35
C THR A 361 -11.91 -9.79 -15.21
N VAL A 362 -12.37 -8.55 -15.36
CA VAL A 362 -13.33 -7.95 -14.42
C VAL A 362 -14.75 -8.03 -14.96
N ASN A 363 -15.76 -7.91 -14.09
CA ASN A 363 -17.13 -7.79 -14.57
C ASN A 363 -17.32 -6.45 -15.30
N GLY A 364 -17.58 -6.49 -16.61
CA GLY A 364 -17.64 -5.31 -17.46
C GLY A 364 -16.52 -5.30 -18.49
N GLN A 365 -15.76 -4.22 -18.58
CA GLN A 365 -14.73 -4.02 -19.59
C GLN A 365 -13.34 -4.27 -19.02
N GLY A 366 -12.51 -5.06 -19.73
CA GLY A 366 -11.07 -5.18 -19.45
C GLY A 366 -10.67 -6.20 -18.38
N THR A 367 -9.50 -5.95 -17.81
CA THR A 367 -8.78 -6.82 -16.86
C THR A 367 -8.41 -6.04 -15.60
N GLN A 368 -7.92 -6.72 -14.56
CA GLN A 368 -7.44 -6.06 -13.34
C GLN A 368 -6.34 -5.03 -13.63
N ALA A 369 -5.41 -5.29 -14.56
CA ALA A 369 -4.39 -4.29 -14.94
C ALA A 369 -4.96 -2.94 -15.37
N ASP A 370 -6.18 -2.90 -15.92
CA ASP A 370 -6.85 -1.67 -16.35
C ASP A 370 -7.39 -0.80 -15.19
N TYR A 371 -7.48 -1.35 -13.98
CA TYR A 371 -8.11 -0.73 -12.81
C TYR A 371 -7.24 -0.72 -11.55
N TRP A 372 -6.08 -1.39 -11.55
CA TRP A 372 -5.18 -1.51 -10.39
C TRP A 372 -3.76 -0.99 -10.66
N ASN A 373 -3.46 -0.57 -11.90
CA ASN A 373 -2.14 -0.06 -12.28
C ASN A 373 -2.13 1.47 -12.25
N PHE A 374 -1.48 2.07 -11.24
CA PHE A 374 -1.41 3.51 -11.12
C PHE A 374 -0.57 4.16 -12.24
N GLU A 375 0.53 3.54 -12.65
CA GLU A 375 1.34 4.03 -13.77
C GLU A 375 0.57 4.06 -15.09
N TYR A 376 -0.37 3.14 -15.30
CA TYR A 376 -1.27 3.19 -16.44
C TYR A 376 -2.08 4.49 -16.45
N PHE A 377 -2.61 4.92 -15.31
CA PHE A 377 -3.35 6.19 -15.21
C PHE A 377 -2.46 7.39 -15.50
N ILE A 378 -1.20 7.35 -15.06
CA ILE A 378 -0.20 8.37 -15.37
C ILE A 378 0.05 8.44 -16.89
N ASP A 379 0.28 7.29 -17.55
CA ASP A 379 0.55 7.24 -18.99
C ASP A 379 -0.61 7.76 -19.85
N HIS A 380 -1.84 7.70 -19.32
CA HIS A 380 -3.04 8.21 -19.98
C HIS A 380 -3.41 9.64 -19.59
N GLY A 381 -2.59 10.29 -18.74
CA GLY A 381 -2.82 11.66 -18.30
C GLY A 381 -4.02 11.84 -17.37
N TYR A 382 -4.46 10.78 -16.69
CA TYR A 382 -5.64 10.81 -15.82
C TYR A 382 -5.38 11.47 -14.47
N ILE A 383 -4.12 11.61 -14.06
CA ILE A 383 -3.76 11.99 -12.69
C ILE A 383 -2.81 13.18 -12.72
N ASP A 384 -3.19 14.20 -11.97
CA ASP A 384 -2.31 15.30 -11.55
C ASP A 384 -2.56 15.56 -10.06
N LEU A 385 -1.60 15.16 -9.22
CA LEU A 385 -1.65 15.37 -7.78
C LEU A 385 -1.04 16.71 -7.37
N THR A 386 -0.38 17.45 -8.27
CA THR A 386 0.19 18.76 -7.94
C THR A 386 -0.90 19.76 -7.52
N ARG A 387 -2.13 19.55 -8.02
CA ARG A 387 -3.33 20.30 -7.61
C ARG A 387 -3.66 20.25 -6.12
N PHE A 388 -3.13 19.27 -5.37
CA PHE A 388 -3.32 19.18 -3.91
C PHE A 388 -2.25 19.94 -3.12
N HIS A 389 -1.17 20.38 -3.76
CA HIS A 389 -0.01 20.98 -3.10
C HIS A 389 -0.11 22.51 -2.97
N ASP A 390 -0.95 23.14 -3.79
CA ASP A 390 -1.08 24.60 -3.89
C ASP A 390 -2.14 25.20 -2.93
N THR A 391 -2.74 24.41 -2.05
CA THR A 391 -3.77 24.88 -1.10
C THR A 391 -3.18 25.38 0.22
N LYS A 392 -2.02 26.05 0.19
CA LYS A 392 -1.45 26.71 1.38
C LYS A 392 -2.13 28.05 1.67
#